data_AF-A0A0K9G4H8-F1
#
_entry.id   AF-A0A0K9G4H8-F1
#
_cell.length_a   1.000
_cell.length_b   1.000
_cell.length_c   1.000
_cell.angle_alpha   90.00
_cell.angle_beta   90.00
_cell.angle_gamma   90.00
#
_symmetry.space_group_name_H-M   'P 1'
#
loop_
_entity.id
_entity.type
_entity.pdbx_description
1 polymer ?
#
loop_
_entity_poly.entity_id
_entity_poly.type
_entity_poly.pdbx_seq_one_letter_code
_entity_poly.pdbx_strand_id
1 'polypeptide(L)'
;MNNPKKPYDSEEAIENGDVVNRHGEISNLDKFENFIKNVESGTKDEIRITMYTIEGDPIFYNLNYDGNKIQYTYDDSQDGYAGSGKGIKSTSCSNIESRNTENGVEYHLSECSSEVGNTFYFQVSE
;
A
#
# COMPACT_ATOMS: atom_id res chain seq x y z
N MET A 1 11.91 0.74 -2.53
CA MET A 1 12.15 0.99 -1.10
C MET A 1 12.33 -0.28 -0.25
N ASN A 2 13.08 -0.22 0.85
CA ASN A 2 13.20 -1.30 1.86
C ASN A 2 12.32 -0.99 3.09
N ASN A 3 11.61 -1.98 3.62
CA ASN A 3 10.82 -1.80 4.86
C ASN A 3 11.71 -1.65 6.09
N PRO A 4 11.24 -0.93 7.12
CA PRO A 4 11.96 -0.81 8.39
C PRO A 4 12.12 -2.17 9.06
N LYS A 5 13.22 -2.36 9.79
CA LYS A 5 13.55 -3.66 10.44
C LYS A 5 12.81 -3.86 11.77
N LYS A 6 12.23 -2.80 12.30
CA LYS A 6 11.46 -2.78 13.55
C LYS A 6 10.14 -2.07 13.26
N PRO A 7 9.06 -2.44 13.97
CA PRO A 7 7.81 -1.72 13.87
C PRO A 7 7.99 -0.30 14.40
N TYR A 8 7.31 0.64 13.75
CA TYR A 8 7.18 2.02 14.15
C TYR A 8 5.69 2.35 14.25
N ASP A 9 5.36 3.27 15.15
CA ASP A 9 3.99 3.75 15.30
C ASP A 9 3.58 4.66 14.13
N SER A 10 2.29 5.00 14.07
CA SER A 10 1.76 5.75 12.92
C SER A 10 2.30 7.16 12.84
N GLU A 11 2.66 7.74 13.98
CA GLU A 11 3.16 9.09 14.10
C GLU A 11 4.55 9.14 13.46
N GLU A 12 5.42 8.19 13.78
CA GLU A 12 6.70 7.99 13.09
C GLU A 12 6.50 7.63 11.61
N ALA A 13 5.46 6.87 11.24
CA ALA A 13 5.14 6.56 9.84
C ALA A 13 4.80 7.81 9.02
N ILE A 14 3.99 8.71 9.60
CA ILE A 14 3.59 9.96 8.99
C ILE A 14 4.82 10.86 8.79
N GLU A 15 5.68 10.96 9.80
CA GLU A 15 6.92 11.75 9.74
C GLU A 15 7.91 11.19 8.71
N ASN A 16 8.00 9.86 8.58
CA ASN A 16 8.77 9.18 7.55
C ASN A 16 8.17 9.36 6.14
N GLY A 17 6.94 9.86 6.07
CA GLY A 17 6.28 10.20 4.82
C GLY A 17 5.53 9.05 4.17
N ASP A 18 5.21 8.00 4.92
CA ASP A 18 4.32 6.95 4.44
C ASP A 18 2.90 7.52 4.22
N VAL A 19 2.14 6.92 3.31
CA VAL A 19 0.68 7.04 3.32
C VAL A 19 0.19 6.15 4.47
N VAL A 20 -0.43 6.72 5.48
CA VAL A 20 -0.77 5.96 6.70
C VAL A 20 -2.26 5.78 6.79
N ASN A 21 -2.70 4.55 7.00
CA ASN A 21 -4.11 4.22 7.23
C ASN A 21 -4.29 3.60 8.62
N ARG A 22 -4.95 4.34 9.51
CA ARG A 22 -5.42 3.85 10.81
C ARG A 22 -6.93 3.66 10.76
N HIS A 23 -7.36 2.46 10.38
CA HIS A 23 -8.79 2.08 10.38
C HIS A 23 -9.71 3.03 9.59
N GLY A 24 -9.23 3.56 8.46
CA GLY A 24 -9.95 4.51 7.61
C GLY A 24 -9.52 5.97 7.80
N GLU A 25 -8.80 6.29 8.87
CA GLU A 25 -8.17 7.61 9.02
C GLU A 25 -6.86 7.63 8.23
N ILE A 26 -6.85 8.39 7.13
CA ILE A 26 -5.71 8.44 6.21
C ILE A 26 -4.90 9.72 6.41
N SER A 27 -3.59 9.57 6.58
CA SER A 27 -2.61 10.66 6.56
C SER A 27 -1.72 10.59 5.32
N ASN A 28 -1.22 11.74 4.87
CA ASN A 28 -0.41 11.88 3.63
C ASN A 28 -1.12 11.36 2.36
N LEU A 29 -2.45 11.49 2.29
CA LEU A 29 -3.26 11.05 1.15
C LEU A 29 -2.80 11.68 -0.18
N ASP A 30 -2.30 12.91 -0.14
CA ASP A 30 -1.76 13.64 -1.29
C ASP A 30 -0.64 12.86 -2.00
N LYS A 31 0.14 12.05 -1.26
CA LYS A 31 1.19 11.21 -1.85
C LYS A 31 0.61 10.06 -2.66
N PHE A 32 -0.47 9.44 -2.17
CA PHE A 32 -1.19 8.41 -2.91
C PHE A 32 -1.81 9.01 -4.19
N GLU A 33 -2.49 10.16 -4.08
CA GLU A 33 -3.06 10.83 -5.25
C GLU A 33 -2.02 11.22 -6.30
N ASN A 34 -0.85 11.68 -5.85
CA ASN A 34 0.26 11.99 -6.75
C ASN A 34 0.84 10.73 -7.41
N PHE A 35 0.95 9.62 -6.67
CA PHE A 35 1.35 8.34 -7.22
C PHE A 35 0.39 7.87 -8.33
N ILE A 36 -0.93 7.96 -8.12
CA ILE A 36 -1.92 7.63 -9.15
C ILE A 36 -1.71 8.48 -10.41
N LYS A 37 -1.56 9.80 -10.28
CA LYS A 37 -1.28 10.71 -11.42
C LYS A 37 0.03 10.36 -12.13
N ASN A 38 1.04 9.94 -11.38
CA ASN A 38 2.33 9.53 -11.94
C ASN A 38 2.20 8.22 -12.72
N VAL A 39 1.47 7.23 -12.19
CA VAL A 39 1.15 6.00 -12.92
C VAL A 39 0.38 6.29 -14.22
N GLU A 40 -0.67 7.11 -14.16
CA GLU A 40 -1.48 7.49 -15.33
C GLU A 40 -0.69 8.22 -16.42
N SER A 41 0.33 9.00 -16.02
CA SER A 41 1.19 9.74 -16.94
C SER A 41 2.43 8.96 -17.40
N GLY A 42 2.63 7.73 -16.93
CA GLY A 42 3.83 6.94 -17.22
C GLY A 42 5.09 7.44 -16.51
N THR A 43 4.94 8.29 -15.48
CA THR A 43 6.03 8.85 -14.70
C THR A 43 6.40 7.89 -13.57
N LYS A 44 7.69 7.53 -13.48
CA LYS A 44 8.20 6.66 -12.41
C LYS A 44 7.94 7.28 -11.04
N ASP A 45 7.44 6.49 -10.11
CA ASP A 45 7.20 6.92 -8.74
C ASP A 45 7.17 5.72 -7.79
N GLU A 46 7.38 5.96 -6.50
CA GLU A 46 7.24 4.93 -5.47
C GLU A 46 6.59 5.48 -4.20
N ILE A 47 5.69 4.70 -3.61
CA ILE A 47 5.07 5.02 -2.32
C ILE A 47 5.07 3.80 -1.40
N ARG A 48 5.09 4.08 -0.10
CA ARG A 48 4.73 3.13 0.94
C ARG A 48 3.36 3.51 1.50
N ILE A 49 2.46 2.54 1.57
CA ILE A 49 1.28 2.62 2.40
C ILE A 49 1.52 1.74 3.64
N THR A 50 1.32 2.30 4.82
CA THR A 50 1.45 1.61 6.10
C THR A 50 0.08 1.55 6.76
N MET A 51 -0.50 0.36 6.81
CA MET A 51 -1.78 0.11 7.47
C MET A 51 -1.54 -0.47 8.85
N TYR A 52 -2.27 0.02 9.85
CA TYR A 52 -2.15 -0.48 11.22
C TYR A 52 -3.27 -1.46 11.55
N THR A 53 -2.92 -2.58 12.18
CA THR A 53 -3.89 -3.49 12.82
C THR A 53 -4.52 -2.81 14.05
N ILE A 54 -5.57 -3.43 14.61
CA ILE A 54 -6.28 -2.89 15.79
C ILE A 54 -5.33 -2.85 17.01
N GLU A 55 -4.39 -3.79 17.06
CA GLU A 55 -3.35 -3.88 18.07
C GLU A 55 -2.20 -2.89 17.86
N GLY A 56 -2.13 -2.26 16.68
CA GLY A 56 -1.12 -1.26 16.32
C GLY A 56 0.10 -1.82 15.59
N ASP A 57 0.05 -3.06 15.08
CA ASP A 57 1.13 -3.60 14.27
C ASP A 57 1.05 -3.08 12.82
N PRO A 58 2.18 -2.71 12.20
CA PRO A 58 2.19 -2.21 10.84
C PRO A 58 2.20 -3.33 9.79
N ILE A 59 1.44 -3.13 8.72
CA ILE A 59 1.48 -3.90 7.48
C ILE A 59 1.89 -2.94 6.36
N PHE A 60 2.93 -3.30 5.61
CA PHE A 60 3.49 -2.45 4.57
C PHE A 60 3.05 -2.89 3.17
N TYR A 61 2.60 -1.92 2.38
CA TYR A 61 2.24 -2.05 0.98
C TYR A 61 3.13 -1.10 0.20
N ASN A 62 4.18 -1.64 -0.43
CA ASN A 62 5.07 -0.82 -1.26
C ASN A 62 4.67 -0.94 -2.72
N LEU A 63 4.41 0.20 -3.36
CA LEU A 63 4.15 0.28 -4.79
C LEU A 63 5.30 1.05 -5.43
N ASN A 64 6.01 0.40 -6.34
CA ASN A 64 7.08 1.02 -7.12
C ASN A 64 6.71 0.91 -8.60
N TYR A 65 6.40 2.03 -9.23
CA TYR A 65 6.06 2.08 -10.64
C TYR A 65 7.29 2.45 -11.47
N ASP A 66 7.69 1.54 -12.35
CA ASP A 66 8.90 1.69 -13.17
C ASP A 66 8.66 2.45 -14.50
N GLY A 67 7.48 3.05 -14.67
CA GLY A 67 7.05 3.68 -15.93
C GLY A 67 6.31 2.72 -16.87
N ASN A 68 6.14 1.46 -16.47
CA ASN A 68 5.40 0.44 -17.22
C ASN A 68 4.62 -0.50 -16.30
N LYS A 69 5.26 -1.05 -15.26
CA LYS A 69 4.66 -1.97 -14.29
C LYS A 69 4.84 -1.47 -12.87
N ILE A 70 3.92 -1.91 -12.01
CA ILE A 70 4.00 -1.72 -10.57
C ILE A 70 4.64 -2.95 -9.96
N GLN A 71 5.85 -2.82 -9.41
CA GLN A 71 6.43 -3.80 -8.51
C GLN A 71 5.80 -3.61 -7.12
N TYR A 72 4.95 -4.56 -6.74
CA TYR A 72 4.21 -4.53 -5.49
C TYR A 72 4.85 -5.47 -4.47
N THR A 73 5.02 -4.99 -3.24
CA THR A 73 5.43 -5.80 -2.09
C THR A 73 4.44 -5.64 -0.95
N TYR A 74 3.94 -6.78 -0.48
CA TYR A 74 3.15 -6.94 0.73
C TYR A 74 4.04 -7.48 1.84
N ASP A 75 4.02 -6.86 3.01
CA ASP A 75 4.83 -7.27 4.15
C ASP A 75 4.04 -7.14 5.46
N ASP A 76 3.58 -8.28 5.96
CA ASP A 76 2.97 -8.46 7.28
C ASP A 76 3.93 -9.14 8.27
N SER A 77 5.25 -9.09 8.02
CA SER A 77 6.24 -9.75 8.88
C SER A 77 6.25 -9.23 10.31
N GLN A 78 5.76 -8.00 10.51
CA GLN A 78 5.72 -7.29 11.79
C GLN A 78 4.34 -7.35 12.46
N ASP A 79 3.35 -7.96 11.82
CA ASP A 79 2.09 -8.31 12.45
C ASP A 79 2.33 -9.51 13.40
N GLY A 80 2.13 -9.27 14.69
CA GLY A 80 2.28 -10.26 15.76
C GLY A 80 1.23 -11.36 15.70
N TYR A 81 0.06 -11.07 15.12
CA TYR A 81 -1.11 -11.94 15.03
C TYR A 81 -1.27 -12.58 13.65
N ALA A 82 -0.48 -12.15 12.66
CA ALA A 82 -0.42 -12.84 11.39
C ALA A 82 0.03 -14.30 11.60
N GLY A 83 -0.67 -15.22 10.93
CA GLY A 83 -0.43 -16.66 11.04
C GLY A 83 0.94 -17.09 10.51
N SER A 84 1.18 -18.40 10.44
CA SER A 84 2.46 -18.97 10.00
C SER A 84 2.86 -18.61 8.56
N GLY A 85 1.93 -18.08 7.76
CA GLY A 85 2.16 -17.61 6.39
C GLY A 85 2.58 -16.14 6.29
N LYS A 86 2.88 -15.47 7.40
CA LYS A 86 3.34 -14.08 7.42
C LYS A 86 4.75 -13.92 6.84
N GLY A 87 5.05 -12.74 6.32
CA GLY A 87 6.32 -12.40 5.73
C GLY A 87 6.17 -11.57 4.47
N ILE A 88 7.30 -11.38 3.79
CA ILE A 88 7.38 -10.54 2.60
C ILE A 88 6.96 -11.35 1.37
N LYS A 89 6.01 -10.81 0.62
CA LYS A 89 5.52 -11.37 -0.65
C LYS A 89 5.54 -10.26 -1.69
N SER A 90 5.88 -10.60 -2.93
CA SER A 90 5.94 -9.62 -4.01
C SER A 90 5.34 -10.15 -5.31
N THR A 91 4.90 -9.23 -6.16
CA THR A 91 4.44 -9.50 -7.52
C THR A 91 4.67 -8.28 -8.39
N SER A 92 4.38 -8.41 -9.69
CA SER A 92 4.30 -7.28 -10.61
C SER A 92 2.90 -7.20 -11.19
N CYS A 93 2.35 -6.00 -11.30
CA CYS A 93 1.03 -5.73 -11.84
C CYS A 93 1.13 -4.67 -12.94
N SER A 94 0.32 -4.77 -13.98
CA SER A 94 0.34 -3.80 -15.08
C SER A 94 -0.47 -2.54 -14.78
N ASN A 95 -1.44 -2.62 -13.85
CA ASN A 95 -2.39 -1.55 -13.65
C ASN A 95 -2.82 -1.41 -12.18
N ILE A 96 -3.34 -0.22 -11.87
CA ILE A 96 -4.11 0.08 -10.66
C ILE A 96 -5.47 0.61 -11.10
N GLU A 97 -6.51 -0.10 -10.71
CA GLU A 97 -7.89 0.22 -11.07
C GLU A 97 -8.60 0.83 -9.87
N SER A 98 -9.65 1.62 -10.15
CA SER A 98 -10.52 2.17 -9.13
C SER A 98 -11.98 1.81 -9.39
N ARG A 99 -12.76 1.67 -8.31
CA ARG A 99 -14.22 1.58 -8.37
C ARG A 99 -14.84 2.53 -7.35
N ASN A 100 -15.94 3.17 -7.75
CA ASN A 100 -16.78 3.90 -6.81
C ASN A 100 -17.60 2.91 -5.98
N THR A 101 -17.69 3.18 -4.69
CA THR A 101 -18.47 2.41 -3.72
C THR A 101 -19.39 3.36 -2.94
N GLU A 102 -20.29 2.81 -2.12
CA GLU A 102 -21.11 3.62 -1.20
C GLU A 102 -20.26 4.37 -0.15
N ASN A 103 -19.01 3.95 0.04
CA ASN A 103 -18.11 4.43 1.09
C ASN A 103 -16.88 5.17 0.52
N GLY A 104 -16.96 5.67 -0.72
CA GLY A 104 -15.88 6.37 -1.42
C GLY A 104 -15.26 5.57 -2.56
N VAL A 105 -13.98 5.78 -2.84
CA VAL A 105 -13.26 5.16 -3.96
C VAL A 105 -12.35 4.05 -3.45
N GLU A 106 -12.50 2.86 -4.02
CA GLU A 106 -11.66 1.70 -3.74
C GLU A 106 -10.68 1.49 -4.89
N TYR A 107 -9.42 1.23 -4.55
CA TYR A 107 -8.32 0.95 -5.48
C TYR A 107 -7.81 -0.49 -5.33
N HIS A 108 -7.59 -1.16 -6.45
CA HIS A 108 -7.06 -2.52 -6.52
C HIS A 108 -5.99 -2.66 -7.61
N LEU A 109 -5.02 -3.55 -7.40
CA LEU A 109 -4.05 -3.89 -8.44
C LEU A 109 -4.66 -4.93 -9.40
N SER A 110 -4.39 -4.80 -10.70
CA SER A 110 -4.87 -5.74 -11.71
C SER A 110 -3.77 -6.18 -12.67
N GLU A 111 -4.06 -7.25 -13.42
CA GLU A 111 -3.10 -7.90 -14.32
C GLU A 111 -1.80 -8.33 -13.61
N CYS A 112 -1.94 -8.83 -12.38
CA CYS A 112 -0.80 -9.24 -11.58
C CYS A 112 -0.25 -10.61 -11.98
N SER A 113 1.07 -10.79 -11.86
CA SER A 113 1.76 -12.06 -12.14
C SER A 113 1.52 -13.16 -11.11
N SER A 114 0.85 -12.85 -10.00
CA SER A 114 0.48 -13.80 -8.95
C SER A 114 -0.67 -13.25 -8.10
N GLU A 115 -1.32 -14.14 -7.36
CA GLU A 115 -2.41 -13.83 -6.41
C GLU A 115 -2.00 -12.90 -5.26
N VAL A 116 -0.70 -12.63 -5.09
CA VAL A 116 -0.22 -11.63 -4.12
C VAL A 116 -0.86 -10.27 -4.39
N GLY A 117 -1.13 -9.93 -5.65
CA GLY A 117 -1.81 -8.68 -6.02
C GLY A 117 -3.16 -8.49 -5.33
N ASN A 118 -3.89 -9.57 -5.07
CA ASN A 118 -5.20 -9.54 -4.40
C ASN A 118 -5.12 -9.12 -2.92
N THR A 119 -3.92 -9.07 -2.34
CA THR A 119 -3.73 -8.53 -0.98
C THR A 119 -3.81 -7.02 -0.95
N PHE A 120 -3.66 -6.33 -2.10
CA PHE A 120 -3.76 -4.89 -2.17
C PHE A 120 -5.21 -4.45 -2.33
N TYR A 121 -5.67 -3.66 -1.37
CA TYR A 121 -6.92 -2.93 -1.41
C TYR A 121 -6.69 -1.64 -0.62
N PHE A 122 -7.04 -0.50 -1.21
CA PHE A 122 -6.94 0.79 -0.55
C PHE A 122 -8.21 1.59 -0.81
N GLN A 123 -8.92 1.95 0.26
CA GLN A 123 -10.15 2.73 0.15
C GLN A 123 -9.95 4.13 0.69
N VAL A 124 -10.35 5.11 -0.11
CA VAL A 124 -10.37 6.53 0.23
C VAL A 124 -11.84 6.94 0.38
N SER A 125 -12.24 7.24 1.60
CA SER A 125 -13.60 7.72 1.90
C SER A 125 -13.81 9.17 1.42
N GLU A 126 -15.05 9.51 1.08
CA GLU A 126 -15.48 10.90 0.82
C GLU A 126 -15.58 11.75 2.10
#